data_AF-A0A349SGY8-F1
#
_entry.id   AF-A0A349SGY8-F1
#
_cell.length_a   1.000
_cell.length_b   1.000
_cell.length_c   1.000
_cell.angle_alpha   90.00
_cell.angle_beta   90.00
_cell.angle_gamma   90.00
#
_symmetry.space_group_name_H-M   'P 1'
#
loop_
_entity.id
_entity.type
_entity.pdbx_description
1 polymer ?
#
loop_
_entity_poly.entity_id
_entity_poly.type
_entity_poly.pdbx_seq_one_letter_code
_entity_poly.pdbx_strand_id
1 'polypeptide(L)'
;SEHPDVSWVRYAGLPDSPHYELACKYLPRGASSVIAFGIRGGQSAGVRFIEGAQFLSHLANVGDAKSLVIHPASTTHRQMSEEEQLSAGVTPDMVR
;
A
#
# COMPACT_ATOMS: atom_id res chain seq x y z
N SER A 1 -9.83 -9.70 -1.17
CA SER A 1 -10.26 -8.85 -0.05
C SER A 1 -11.67 -9.23 0.33
N GLU A 2 -11.97 -9.37 1.63
CA GLU A 2 -13.35 -9.53 2.13
C GLU A 2 -14.01 -8.17 2.41
N HIS A 3 -13.24 -7.08 2.41
CA HIS A 3 -13.76 -5.73 2.68
C HIS A 3 -14.27 -5.07 1.38
N PRO A 4 -15.52 -4.55 1.36
CA PRO A 4 -16.15 -4.01 0.14
C PRO A 4 -15.41 -2.80 -0.44
N ASP A 5 -14.85 -1.94 0.42
CA ASP A 5 -14.14 -0.72 -0.01
C ASP A 5 -12.69 -0.96 -0.46
N VAL A 6 -12.19 -2.21 -0.44
CA VAL A 6 -10.83 -2.55 -0.86
C VAL A 6 -10.87 -3.28 -2.20
N SER A 7 -10.25 -2.71 -3.24
CA SER A 7 -10.24 -3.24 -4.61
C SER A 7 -9.22 -4.36 -4.80
N TRP A 8 -8.05 -4.25 -4.17
CA TRP A 8 -6.97 -5.23 -4.25
C TRP A 8 -6.07 -5.14 -3.01
N VAL A 9 -5.33 -6.21 -2.73
CA VAL A 9 -4.29 -6.25 -1.70
C VAL A 9 -3.01 -6.82 -2.31
N ARG A 10 -1.87 -6.21 -2.03
CA ARG A 10 -0.54 -6.67 -2.42
C ARG A 10 0.26 -6.98 -1.15
N TYR A 11 0.49 -8.27 -0.94
CA TYR A 11 1.39 -8.78 0.09
C TYR A 11 2.05 -10.05 -0.42
N ALA A 12 3.38 -10.15 -0.29
CA ALA A 12 4.15 -11.27 -0.84
C ALA A 12 3.81 -12.63 -0.19
N GLY A 13 3.26 -12.61 1.03
CA GLY A 13 2.81 -13.81 1.73
C GLY A 13 1.41 -14.30 1.35
N LEU A 14 0.68 -13.62 0.46
CA LEU A 14 -0.62 -14.09 0.00
C LEU A 14 -0.49 -15.12 -1.14
N PRO A 15 -1.31 -16.18 -1.17
CA PRO A 15 -1.25 -17.20 -2.23
C PRO A 15 -1.50 -16.67 -3.65
N ASP A 16 -2.23 -15.56 -3.80
CA ASP A 16 -2.51 -14.91 -5.07
C ASP A 16 -1.40 -13.94 -5.51
N SER A 17 -0.35 -13.79 -4.71
CA SER A 17 0.82 -12.97 -5.07
C SER A 17 1.64 -13.66 -6.17
N PRO A 18 2.08 -12.92 -7.21
CA PRO A 18 3.00 -13.48 -8.22
C PRO A 18 4.36 -13.89 -7.64
N HIS A 19 4.66 -13.46 -6.41
CA HIS A 19 5.91 -13.76 -5.71
C HIS A 19 5.74 -14.76 -4.56
N TYR A 20 4.56 -15.37 -4.41
CA TYR A 20 4.26 -16.27 -3.28
C TYR A 20 5.29 -17.40 -3.13
N GLU A 21 5.58 -18.13 -4.21
CA GLU A 21 6.57 -19.22 -4.20
C GLU A 21 7.98 -18.74 -3.81
N LEU A 22 8.37 -17.55 -4.26
CA LEU A 22 9.65 -16.94 -3.89
C LEU A 22 9.66 -16.54 -2.41
N ALA A 23 8.55 -16.02 -1.90
CA ALA A 23 8.40 -15.70 -0.48
C ALA A 23 8.46 -16.96 0.39
N CYS A 24 7.80 -18.06 -0.01
CA CYS A 24 7.89 -19.35 0.68
C CYS A 24 9.33 -19.89 0.70
N LYS A 25 10.06 -19.75 -0.42
CA LYS A 25 11.45 -20.22 -0.54
C LYS A 25 12.43 -19.36 0.28
N TYR A 26 12.37 -18.04 0.13
CA TYR A 26 13.40 -17.13 0.64
C TYR A 26 13.04 -16.48 1.98
N LEU A 27 11.77 -16.42 2.34
CA LEU A 27 11.25 -15.77 3.55
C LEU A 27 10.44 -16.77 4.42
N PRO A 28 11.01 -17.92 4.80
CA PRO A 28 10.28 -18.98 5.51
C PRO A 28 9.77 -18.57 6.90
N ARG A 29 10.23 -17.42 7.41
CA ARG A 29 9.83 -16.87 8.71
C ARG A 29 8.84 -15.71 8.60
N GLY A 30 8.38 -15.37 7.40
CA GLY A 30 7.40 -14.31 7.15
C GLY A 30 7.86 -13.28 6.12
N ALA A 31 6.93 -12.83 5.27
CA ALA A 31 7.19 -11.98 4.11
C ALA A 31 7.22 -10.47 4.43
N SER A 32 7.83 -10.09 5.56
CA SER A 32 7.81 -8.73 6.14
C SER A 32 6.42 -8.25 6.61
N SER A 33 6.37 -7.02 7.12
CA SER A 33 5.17 -6.31 7.58
C SER A 33 4.71 -5.21 6.61
N VAL A 34 5.24 -5.15 5.38
CA VAL A 34 4.83 -4.16 4.37
C VAL A 34 3.68 -4.72 3.53
N ILE A 35 2.56 -4.01 3.54
CA ILE A 35 1.35 -4.36 2.80
C ILE A 35 0.93 -3.11 2.02
N ALA A 36 0.41 -3.29 0.80
CA ALA A 36 -0.26 -2.23 0.07
C ALA A 36 -1.66 -2.69 -0.33
N PHE A 37 -2.62 -1.77 -0.41
CA PHE A 37 -3.97 -2.07 -0.86
C PHE A 37 -4.57 -0.91 -1.64
N GLY A 38 -5.54 -1.21 -2.49
CA GLY A 38 -6.30 -0.20 -3.23
C GLY A 38 -7.61 0.12 -2.53
N ILE A 39 -7.87 1.41 -2.28
CA ILE A 39 -9.17 1.88 -1.74
C ILE A 39 -10.10 2.36 -2.86
N ARG A 40 -11.33 1.85 -2.88
CA ARG A 40 -12.35 2.30 -3.84
C ARG A 40 -12.61 3.80 -3.68
N GLY A 41 -12.70 4.51 -4.80
CA GLY A 41 -12.84 5.97 -4.82
C GLY A 41 -11.52 6.72 -5.07
N GLY A 42 -10.42 6.01 -5.34
CA GLY A 42 -9.18 6.57 -5.86
C GLY A 42 -8.53 7.57 -4.91
N GLN A 43 -7.86 8.58 -5.48
CA GLN A 43 -7.03 9.53 -4.73
C GLN A 43 -7.79 10.23 -3.61
N SER A 44 -9.02 10.68 -3.86
CA SER A 44 -9.82 11.36 -2.85
C SER A 44 -10.18 10.44 -1.67
N ALA A 45 -10.42 9.15 -1.93
CA ALA A 45 -10.64 8.18 -0.86
C ALA A 45 -9.34 7.88 -0.10
N GLY A 46 -8.21 7.76 -0.81
CA GLY A 46 -6.88 7.59 -0.20
C GLY A 46 -6.50 8.73 0.74
N VAL A 47 -6.71 9.98 0.32
CA VAL A 47 -6.48 11.16 1.17
C VAL A 47 -7.36 11.13 2.42
N ARG A 48 -8.67 10.88 2.27
CA ARG A 48 -9.59 10.78 3.42
C ARG A 48 -9.22 9.65 4.38
N PHE A 49 -8.75 8.52 3.86
CA PHE A 49 -8.30 7.39 4.69
C PHE A 49 -7.11 7.80 5.56
N ILE A 50 -6.10 8.45 4.98
CA ILE A 50 -4.93 8.93 5.72
C ILE A 50 -5.32 9.99 6.77
N GLU A 51 -6.16 10.95 6.39
CA GLU A 51 -6.61 12.02 7.31
C GLU A 51 -7.48 11.49 8.46
N GLY A 52 -8.20 10.38 8.25
CA GLY A 52 -9.01 9.72 9.28
C GLY A 52 -8.23 8.75 10.18
N ALA A 53 -6.97 8.44 9.86
CA ALA A 53 -6.17 7.49 10.64
C ALA A 53 -5.71 8.12 11.97
N GLN A 54 -6.12 7.53 13.09
CA GLN A 54 -5.76 8.03 14.43
C GLN A 54 -4.60 7.28 15.09
N PHE A 55 -4.42 6.00 14.75
CA PHE A 55 -3.37 5.15 15.34
C PHE A 55 -2.12 5.06 14.46
N LEU A 56 -2.30 5.07 13.14
CA LEU A 56 -1.18 4.99 12.20
C LEU A 56 -0.57 6.37 12.00
N SER A 57 0.76 6.44 12.02
CA SER A 57 1.46 7.70 11.76
C SER A 57 1.62 7.90 10.25
N HIS A 58 1.19 9.06 9.75
CA HIS A 58 1.35 9.42 8.33
C HIS A 58 2.81 9.83 8.04
N LEU A 59 3.65 8.87 7.65
CA LEU A 59 5.08 9.07 7.40
C LEU A 59 5.58 8.16 6.28
N ALA A 60 6.62 8.59 5.57
CA ALA A 60 7.18 7.86 4.43
C ALA A 60 8.13 6.70 4.80
N ASN A 61 8.55 6.60 6.07
CA ASN A 61 9.49 5.57 6.54
C ASN A 61 8.82 4.17 6.64
N VAL A 62 9.63 3.16 6.95
CA VAL A 62 9.21 1.77 7.20
C VAL A 62 10.04 1.15 8.32
N GLY A 63 9.51 0.14 9.00
CA GLY A 63 10.26 -0.64 10.00
C GLY A 63 10.37 0.01 11.38
N ASP A 64 9.50 0.96 11.69
CA ASP A 64 9.37 1.55 13.03
C ASP A 64 8.62 0.59 13.98
N ALA A 65 8.73 0.80 15.29
CA ALA A 65 7.88 0.16 16.29
C ALA A 65 6.42 0.64 16.17
N LYS A 66 6.18 1.84 15.62
CA LYS A 66 4.85 2.36 15.31
C LYS A 66 4.35 1.85 13.97
N SER A 67 3.04 1.64 13.87
CA SER A 67 2.38 1.44 12.57
C SER A 67 2.40 2.75 11.78
N LEU A 68 2.81 2.65 10.52
CA LEU A 68 2.94 3.77 9.60
C LEU A 68 1.98 3.58 8.43
N VAL A 69 1.54 4.68 7.85
CA VAL A 69 0.65 4.66 6.68
C VAL A 69 0.99 5.82 5.76
N ILE A 70 0.87 5.64 4.45
CA ILE A 70 1.06 6.67 3.45
C ILE A 70 0.18 6.42 2.22
N HIS A 71 -0.23 7.51 1.57
CA HIS A 71 -0.87 7.48 0.26
C HIS A 71 0.09 8.06 -0.79
N PRO A 72 0.85 7.23 -1.53
CA PRO A 72 1.99 7.70 -2.33
C PRO A 72 1.63 8.72 -3.41
N ALA A 73 0.48 8.55 -4.09
CA ALA A 73 0.05 9.41 -5.19
C ALA A 73 -0.17 10.87 -4.77
N SER A 74 -0.63 11.13 -3.53
CA SER A 74 -0.81 12.50 -3.02
C SER A 74 0.37 13.01 -2.18
N THR A 75 1.41 12.20 -1.98
CA THR A 75 2.51 12.52 -1.06
C THR A 75 3.88 12.35 -1.73
N THR A 76 4.50 11.18 -1.62
CA THR A 76 5.87 10.92 -2.08
C THR A 76 6.03 11.09 -3.59
N HIS A 77 4.98 10.81 -4.36
CA HIS A 77 5.02 10.89 -5.83
C HIS A 77 4.20 12.07 -6.38
N ARG A 78 3.75 12.99 -5.51
CA ARG A 78 2.86 14.11 -5.89
C ARG A 78 3.41 15.06 -6.97
N GLN A 79 4.73 15.04 -7.20
CA GLN A 79 5.40 15.87 -8.20
C GLN A 79 5.43 15.22 -9.59
N MET A 80 5.14 13.92 -9.69
CA MET A 80 4.99 13.22 -10.95
C MET A 80 3.60 13.46 -11.54
N SER A 81 3.52 13.45 -12.87
CA SER A 81 2.24 13.34 -13.58
C SER A 81 1.55 12.00 -13.28
N GLU A 82 0.25 11.93 -13.54
CA GLU A 82 -0.52 10.69 -13.30
C GLU A 82 0.02 9.52 -14.13
N GLU A 83 0.42 9.75 -15.38
CA GLU A 83 1.03 8.73 -16.25
C GLU A 83 2.36 8.23 -15.68
N GLU A 84 3.20 9.13 -15.18
CA GLU A 84 4.47 8.76 -14.54
C GLU A 84 4.23 7.96 -13.26
N GLN A 85 3.28 8.36 -12.41
CA GLN A 85 2.90 7.60 -11.21
C GLN A 85 2.46 6.18 -11.57
N LEU A 86 1.56 6.05 -12.54
CA LEU A 86 1.08 4.75 -13.01
C LEU A 86 2.21 3.89 -13.56
N SER A 87 3.13 4.47 -14.35
CA SER A 87 4.30 3.77 -14.88
C SER A 87 5.26 3.30 -13.79
N ALA A 88 5.36 4.05 -12.68
CA ALA A 88 6.12 3.67 -11.48
C ALA A 88 5.39 2.66 -10.59
N GLY A 89 4.19 2.21 -10.99
CA GLY A 89 3.37 1.26 -10.23
C GLY A 89 2.60 1.89 -9.07
N VAL A 90 2.56 3.22 -8.98
CA VAL A 90 1.78 3.98 -8.00
C VAL A 90 0.42 4.30 -8.60
N THR A 91 -0.62 3.62 -8.11
CA THR A 91 -1.99 3.88 -8.52
C THR A 91 -2.64 4.94 -7.62
N PRO A 92 -3.59 5.74 -8.13
CA PRO A 92 -4.30 6.74 -7.33
C PRO A 92 -5.07 6.18 -6.13
N ASP A 93 -5.37 4.88 -6.09
CA ASP A 93 -6.07 4.22 -4.99
C ASP A 93 -5.12 3.59 -3.94
N MET A 94 -3.81 3.62 -4.17
CA MET A 94 -2.84 2.91 -3.34
C MET A 94 -2.66 3.54 -1.96
N VAL A 95 -2.91 2.74 -0.92
CA VAL A 95 -2.50 3.00 0.46
C VAL A 95 -1.46 1.95 0.84
N ARG A 96 -0.42 2.39 1.56
CA ARG A 96 0.66 1.54 2.07
C ARG A 96 0.94 1.85 3.53
#